data_AF-A0A1G9HBC6-F1
#
_entry.id   AF-A0A1G9HBC6-F1
#
_cell.length_a   1.000
_cell.length_b   1.000
_cell.length_c   1.000
_cell.angle_alpha   90.00
_cell.angle_beta   90.00
_cell.angle_gamma   90.00
#
_symmetry.space_group_name_H-M   'P 1'
#
loop_
_entity.id
_entity.type
_entity.pdbx_description
1 polymer ?
#
loop_
_entity_poly.entity_id
_entity_poly.type
_entity_poly.pdbx_seq_one_letter_code
_entity_poly.pdbx_strand_id
1 'polypeptide(L)'
;MTGAEAFEGKVAGTFDGLMAEVMADASRFGHRQHVHLTWLAVRRHGTEAAIRLVSDGIRRTARYAGAPQKYHATVSRAWVELVGHHADETDEFDELLVRRPELLDKRLLVRYYTSAALAAP
;
A
#
# COMPACT_ATOMS: atom_id res chain seq x y z
N MET A 1 16.38 -23.08 8.34
CA MET A 1 15.37 -22.08 8.74
C MET A 1 14.75 -22.54 10.04
N THR A 2 14.98 -21.81 11.13
CA THR A 2 14.40 -22.15 12.43
C THR A 2 12.94 -21.66 12.49
N GLY A 3 12.11 -22.23 13.36
CA GLY A 3 10.70 -21.82 13.49
C GLY A 3 10.50 -20.36 13.91
N ALA A 4 11.50 -19.75 14.57
CA ALA A 4 11.48 -18.35 14.98
C ALA A 4 11.60 -17.39 13.78
N GLU A 5 12.55 -17.64 12.88
CA GLU A 5 12.76 -16.82 11.66
C GLU A 5 11.53 -16.87 10.74
N ALA A 6 10.88 -18.03 10.62
CA ALA A 6 9.67 -18.19 9.82
C ALA A 6 8.46 -17.46 10.43
N PHE A 7 8.36 -17.41 11.76
CA PHE A 7 7.30 -16.67 12.46
C PHE A 7 7.54 -15.16 12.37
N GLU A 8 8.77 -14.70 12.57
CA GLU A 8 9.17 -13.30 12.44
C GLU A 8 8.96 -12.78 11.02
N GLY A 9 9.36 -13.54 10.01
CA GLY A 9 9.08 -13.23 8.60
C GLY A 9 7.58 -13.21 8.28
N LYS A 10 6.78 -14.06 8.92
CA LYS A 10 5.31 -14.05 8.77
C LYS A 10 4.69 -12.81 9.40
N VAL A 11 5.17 -12.36 10.55
CA VAL A 11 4.72 -11.13 11.22
C VAL A 11 5.13 -9.90 10.41
N ALA A 12 6.37 -9.86 9.91
CA ALA A 12 6.87 -8.79 9.04
C ALA A 12 6.11 -8.68 7.71
N GLY A 13 5.51 -9.77 7.23
CA GLY A 13 4.63 -9.80 6.06
C GLY A 13 3.16 -9.43 6.34
N THR A 14 2.77 -9.13 7.59
CA THR A 14 1.40 -8.68 7.89
C THR A 14 1.25 -7.20 7.63
N PHE A 15 0.00 -6.73 7.45
CA PHE A 15 -0.28 -5.29 7.31
C PHE A 15 0.30 -4.48 8.48
N ASP A 16 0.15 -4.96 9.72
CA ASP A 16 0.66 -4.27 10.90
C ASP A 16 2.20 -4.30 10.96
N GLY A 17 2.83 -5.38 10.50
CA GLY A 17 4.29 -5.46 10.34
C GLY A 17 4.81 -4.46 9.31
N LEU A 18 4.18 -4.38 8.14
CA LEU A 18 4.50 -3.39 7.11
C LEU A 18 4.27 -1.96 7.59
N MET A 19 3.18 -1.71 8.32
CA MET A 19 2.91 -0.42 8.95
C MET A 19 4.02 -0.02 9.93
N ALA A 20 4.46 -0.95 10.79
CA ALA A 20 5.52 -0.70 11.75
C ALA A 20 6.84 -0.35 11.06
N GLU A 21 7.20 -1.09 10.00
CA GLU A 21 8.40 -0.84 9.21
C GLU A 21 8.38 0.53 8.53
N VAL A 22 7.29 0.87 7.84
CA VAL A 22 7.13 2.17 7.16
C VAL A 22 7.15 3.34 8.15
N MET A 23 6.70 3.10 9.39
CA MET A 23 6.62 4.12 10.43
C MET A 23 7.86 4.22 11.32
N ALA A 24 8.83 3.30 11.20
CA ALA A 24 10.03 3.30 12.04
C ALA A 24 10.78 4.65 12.00
N ASP A 25 10.84 5.27 10.82
CA ASP A 25 11.51 6.55 10.59
C ASP A 25 10.54 7.70 10.26
N ALA A 26 9.22 7.51 10.45
CA ALA A 26 8.21 8.51 10.08
C ALA A 26 7.44 9.03 11.29
N SER A 27 7.32 10.35 11.40
CA SER A 27 6.52 11.00 12.45
C SER A 27 5.01 11.00 12.19
N ARG A 28 4.59 10.73 10.94
CA ARG A 28 3.17 10.66 10.54
C ARG A 28 2.95 9.72 9.37
N PHE A 29 1.76 9.12 9.33
CA PHE A 29 1.32 8.29 8.21
C PHE A 29 0.59 9.14 7.16
N GLY A 30 1.27 9.44 6.05
CA GLY A 30 0.75 10.22 4.92
C GLY A 30 0.69 9.43 3.61
N HIS A 31 0.51 10.14 2.49
CA HIS A 31 0.43 9.52 1.17
C HIS A 31 1.69 8.75 0.79
N ARG A 32 2.88 9.33 1.03
CA ARG A 32 4.15 8.65 0.79
C ARG A 32 4.21 7.32 1.55
N GLN A 33 3.79 7.29 2.81
CA GLN A 33 3.77 6.07 3.62
C GLN A 33 2.75 5.04 3.09
N HIS A 34 1.58 5.48 2.59
CA HIS A 34 0.66 4.57 1.89
C HIS A 34 1.30 3.91 0.67
N VAL A 35 2.01 4.69 -0.14
CA VAL A 35 2.72 4.18 -1.32
C VAL A 35 3.85 3.23 -0.90
N HIS A 36 4.63 3.58 0.13
CA HIS A 36 5.71 2.74 0.65
C HIS A 36 5.19 1.39 1.17
N LEU A 37 4.14 1.41 2.00
CA LEU A 37 3.51 0.20 2.50
C LEU A 37 3.02 -0.68 1.35
N THR A 38 2.40 -0.07 0.35
CA THR A 38 1.89 -0.78 -0.83
C THR A 38 3.02 -1.41 -1.63
N TRP A 39 4.13 -0.69 -1.82
CA TRP A 39 5.31 -1.19 -2.51
C TRP A 39 5.92 -2.39 -1.78
N LEU A 40 6.10 -2.32 -0.45
CA LEU A 40 6.56 -3.46 0.35
C LEU A 40 5.60 -4.64 0.27
N ALA A 41 4.29 -4.40 0.34
CA ALA A 41 3.28 -5.44 0.23
C ALA A 41 3.35 -6.17 -1.12
N VAL A 42 3.50 -5.42 -2.22
CA VAL A 42 3.67 -6.01 -3.56
C VAL A 42 4.97 -6.79 -3.64
N ARG A 43 6.09 -6.22 -3.22
CA ARG A 43 7.42 -6.86 -3.28
C ARG A 43 7.47 -8.17 -2.50
N ARG A 44 6.78 -8.25 -1.36
CA ARG A 44 6.79 -9.44 -0.49
C ARG A 44 5.75 -10.49 -0.83
N HIS A 45 4.62 -10.11 -1.42
CA HIS A 45 3.47 -11.01 -1.58
C HIS A 45 2.96 -11.12 -3.01
N GLY A 46 3.48 -10.30 -3.93
CA GLY A 46 2.92 -10.11 -5.26
C GLY A 46 1.65 -9.26 -5.23
N THR A 47 1.33 -8.66 -6.38
CA THR A 47 0.23 -7.69 -6.53
C THR A 47 -1.13 -8.26 -6.10
N GLU A 48 -1.46 -9.50 -6.47
CA GLU A 48 -2.76 -10.09 -6.16
C GLU A 48 -3.00 -10.23 -4.65
N ALA A 49 -2.00 -10.72 -3.91
CA ALA A 49 -2.09 -10.85 -2.47
C ALA A 49 -2.03 -9.48 -1.77
N ALA A 50 -1.23 -8.55 -2.30
CA ALA A 50 -1.16 -7.18 -1.80
C ALA A 50 -2.51 -6.45 -1.88
N ILE A 51 -3.31 -6.68 -2.95
CA ILE A 51 -4.66 -6.10 -3.08
C ILE A 51 -5.51 -6.45 -1.86
N ARG A 52 -5.53 -7.73 -1.46
CA ARG A 52 -6.29 -8.21 -0.29
C ARG A 52 -5.73 -7.63 1.00
N LEU A 53 -4.41 -7.73 1.19
CA LEU A 53 -3.71 -7.30 2.41
C LEU A 53 -3.93 -5.80 2.71
N VAL A 54 -3.68 -4.96 1.71
CA VAL A 54 -3.79 -3.50 1.83
C VAL A 54 -5.24 -3.08 1.99
N SER A 55 -6.16 -3.66 1.20
CA SER A 55 -7.59 -3.35 1.29
C SER A 55 -8.17 -3.67 2.66
N ASP A 56 -7.87 -4.85 3.19
CA ASP A 56 -8.35 -5.27 4.51
C ASP A 56 -7.75 -4.40 5.62
N GLY A 57 -6.46 -4.08 5.52
CA GLY A 57 -5.77 -3.18 6.44
C GLY A 57 -6.42 -1.79 6.49
N ILE A 58 -6.55 -1.11 5.34
CA ILE A 58 -7.18 0.22 5.26
C ILE A 58 -8.62 0.16 5.77
N ARG A 59 -9.41 -0.84 5.37
CA ARG A 59 -10.81 -0.98 5.80
C ARG A 59 -10.93 -1.15 7.30
N ARG A 60 -10.04 -1.94 7.94
CA ARG A 60 -10.01 -2.09 9.41
C ARG A 60 -9.61 -0.78 10.10
N THR A 61 -8.56 -0.12 9.62
CA THR A 61 -8.08 1.15 10.20
C THR A 61 -9.15 2.24 10.09
N ALA A 62 -9.85 2.34 8.95
CA ALA A 62 -10.93 3.30 8.74
C ALA A 62 -12.10 3.04 9.71
N ARG A 63 -12.46 1.78 9.95
CA ARG A 63 -13.49 1.40 10.95
C ARG A 63 -13.06 1.76 12.37
N TYR A 64 -11.83 1.42 12.75
CA TYR A 64 -11.30 1.72 14.09
C TYR A 64 -11.25 3.23 14.36
N ALA A 65 -10.91 4.03 13.34
CA ALA A 65 -10.92 5.49 13.40
C ALA A 65 -12.34 6.12 13.34
N GLY A 66 -13.41 5.32 13.36
CA GLY A 66 -14.80 5.81 13.29
C GLY A 66 -15.16 6.44 11.94
N ALA A 67 -14.40 6.16 10.88
CA ALA A 67 -14.58 6.75 9.56
C ALA A 67 -14.57 5.70 8.42
N PRO A 68 -15.43 4.65 8.48
CA PRO A 68 -15.45 3.56 7.50
C PRO A 68 -15.70 4.05 6.06
N GLN A 69 -16.40 5.17 5.88
CA GLN A 69 -16.67 5.80 4.58
C GLN A 69 -15.42 6.31 3.85
N LYS A 70 -14.28 6.38 4.54
CA LYS A 70 -13.00 6.77 3.91
C LYS A 70 -12.35 5.62 3.13
N TYR A 71 -12.84 4.39 3.28
CA TYR A 71 -12.38 3.25 2.49
C TYR A 71 -13.14 3.16 1.16
N HIS A 72 -12.39 3.05 0.06
CA HIS A 72 -12.92 2.87 -1.29
C HIS A 72 -12.21 1.71 -1.97
N ALA A 73 -12.93 0.62 -2.24
CA ALA A 73 -12.34 -0.62 -2.75
C ALA A 73 -11.64 -0.43 -4.10
N THR A 74 -12.30 0.24 -5.05
CA THR A 74 -11.75 0.53 -6.38
C THR A 74 -10.49 1.39 -6.32
N VAL A 75 -10.50 2.44 -5.49
CA VAL A 75 -9.33 3.32 -5.30
C VAL A 75 -8.17 2.53 -4.68
N SER A 76 -8.42 1.74 -3.63
CA SER A 76 -7.39 0.92 -2.99
C SER A 76 -6.78 -0.07 -3.98
N ARG A 77 -7.61 -0.80 -4.73
CA ARG A 77 -7.14 -1.74 -5.75
C ARG A 77 -6.31 -1.05 -6.82
N ALA A 78 -6.80 0.05 -7.39
CA ALA A 78 -6.11 0.78 -8.45
C ALA A 78 -4.73 1.29 -8.00
N TRP A 79 -4.59 1.76 -6.75
CA TRP A 79 -3.28 2.13 -6.21
C TRP A 79 -2.35 0.94 -6.06
N VAL A 80 -2.83 -0.22 -5.62
CA VAL A 80 -1.98 -1.43 -5.51
C VAL A 80 -1.51 -1.89 -6.89
N GLU A 81 -2.40 -1.93 -7.88
CA GLU A 81 -2.06 -2.31 -9.25
C GLU A 81 -1.06 -1.32 -9.88
N LEU A 82 -1.28 -0.02 -9.68
CA LEU A 82 -0.38 1.03 -10.19
C LEU A 82 1.02 0.97 -9.55
N VAL A 83 1.09 0.86 -8.22
CA VAL A 83 2.38 0.71 -7.54
C VAL A 83 3.05 -0.60 -7.95
N GLY A 84 2.27 -1.68 -8.06
CA GLY A 84 2.80 -2.98 -8.46
C GLY A 84 3.34 -3.02 -9.88
N HIS A 85 2.81 -2.20 -10.80
CA HIS A 85 3.36 -2.05 -12.14
C HIS A 85 4.82 -1.54 -12.15
N HIS A 86 5.18 -0.71 -11.16
CA HIS A 86 6.51 -0.11 -11.04
C HIS A 86 7.38 -0.77 -9.96
N ALA A 87 6.86 -1.74 -9.21
CA ALA A 87 7.50 -2.23 -8.00
C ALA A 87 8.86 -2.89 -8.23
N ASP A 88 9.06 -3.50 -9.41
CA ASP A 88 10.30 -4.20 -9.79
C ASP A 88 11.29 -3.32 -10.57
N GLU A 89 11.01 -2.02 -10.74
CA GLU A 89 11.95 -1.09 -11.39
C GLU A 89 13.20 -0.80 -10.53
N THR A 90 13.13 -1.07 -9.23
CA THR A 90 14.22 -0.91 -8.27
C THR A 90 13.94 -1.67 -6.98
N ASP A 91 15.01 -1.99 -6.26
CA ASP A 91 14.97 -2.58 -4.92
C ASP A 91 14.85 -1.53 -3.81
N GLU A 92 14.94 -0.24 -4.12
CA GLU A 92 14.93 0.86 -3.15
C GLU A 92 13.74 1.80 -3.34
N PHE A 93 12.93 1.97 -2.30
CA PHE A 93 11.71 2.78 -2.38
C PHE A 93 11.97 4.25 -2.74
N ASP A 94 13.05 4.83 -2.23
CA ASP A 94 13.38 6.23 -2.54
C ASP A 94 13.81 6.40 -4.00
N GLU A 95 14.53 5.43 -4.55
CA GLU A 95 14.89 5.45 -5.96
C GLU A 95 13.66 5.32 -6.86
N LEU A 96 12.66 4.53 -6.44
CA LEU A 96 11.39 4.40 -7.15
C LEU A 96 10.70 5.76 -7.26
N LEU A 97 10.68 6.53 -6.18
CA LEU A 97 10.02 7.84 -6.17
C LEU A 97 10.82 8.92 -6.91
N VAL A 98 12.13 8.76 -7.06
CA VAL A 98 12.93 9.58 -7.98
C VAL A 98 12.56 9.28 -9.44
N ARG A 99 12.35 8.00 -9.80
CA ARG A 99 11.96 7.58 -11.16
C ARG A 99 10.50 7.84 -11.51
N ARG A 100 9.60 7.74 -10.52
CA ARG A 100 8.14 7.83 -10.64
C ARG A 100 7.55 8.85 -9.64
N PRO A 101 7.96 10.12 -9.69
CA PRO A 101 7.48 11.15 -8.75
C PRO A 101 5.96 11.32 -8.77
N GLU A 102 5.30 10.98 -9.88
CA GLU A 102 3.84 10.97 -10.02
C GLU A 102 3.13 10.06 -9.01
N LEU A 103 3.79 9.02 -8.48
CA LEU A 103 3.21 8.17 -7.43
C LEU A 103 2.92 8.96 -6.14
N LEU A 104 3.54 10.13 -5.94
CA LEU A 104 3.26 11.03 -4.84
C LEU A 104 2.07 11.98 -5.09
N ASP A 105 1.55 12.05 -6.32
CA ASP A 105 0.37 12.81 -6.66
C ASP A 105 -0.90 12.02 -6.33
N LYS A 106 -1.61 12.41 -5.26
CA LYS A 106 -2.90 11.82 -4.86
C LYS A 106 -3.95 11.87 -5.96
N ARG A 107 -3.81 12.75 -6.95
CA ARG A 107 -4.74 12.94 -8.06
C ARG A 107 -4.38 12.07 -9.27
N LEU A 108 -3.30 11.28 -9.21
CA LEU A 108 -2.85 10.50 -10.36
C LEU A 108 -3.94 9.59 -10.94
N LEU A 109 -4.71 8.91 -10.09
CA LEU A 109 -5.78 8.02 -10.54
C LEU A 109 -6.89 8.74 -11.32
N VAL A 110 -7.16 10.03 -11.07
CA VAL A 110 -8.19 10.76 -11.83
C VAL A 110 -7.78 11.04 -13.28
N ARG A 111 -6.53 10.76 -13.65
CA ARG A 111 -6.05 10.81 -15.04
C ARG A 111 -6.42 9.55 -15.83
N TYR A 112 -6.66 8.44 -15.14
CA TYR A 112 -6.92 7.13 -15.76
C TYR A 112 -8.35 6.63 -15.54
N TYR A 113 -9.00 7.12 -14.48
CA TYR A 113 -10.35 6.71 -14.11
C TYR A 113 -11.30 7.90 -14.07
N THR A 114 -12.54 7.66 -14.48
CA THR A 114 -13.62 8.62 -14.25
C THR A 114 -13.98 8.64 -12.75
N SER A 115 -14.49 9.78 -12.27
CA SER A 115 -14.99 9.87 -10.89
C SER A 115 -16.07 8.82 -10.58
N ALA A 116 -16.90 8.49 -11.58
CA ALA A 116 -17.91 7.44 -11.46
C ALA A 116 -17.30 6.05 -11.25
N ALA A 117 -16.22 5.72 -11.98
CA ALA A 117 -15.51 4.46 -11.79
C ALA A 117 -14.88 4.37 -10.39
N LEU A 118 -14.28 5.47 -9.90
CA LEU A 118 -13.68 5.50 -8.55
C LEU A 118 -14.72 5.45 -7.41
N ALA A 119 -15.94 5.93 -7.67
CA ALA A 119 -17.05 5.92 -6.73
C ALA A 119 -17.87 4.62 -6.74
N ALA A 120 -17.61 3.71 -7.68
CA ALA A 120 -18.30 2.44 -7.77
C ALA A 120 -17.99 1.53 -6.55
N PRO A 121 -18.98 0.79 -6.02
CA PRO A 121 -18.81 -0.07 -4.84
C PRO A 121 -17.78 -1.19 -5.02
#